data_AF-A0A9E6ENF4-F1
#
_entry.id   AF-A0A9E6ENF4-F1
#
_cell.length_a   1.000
_cell.length_b   1.000
_cell.length_c   1.000
_cell.angle_alpha   90.00
_cell.angle_beta   90.00
_cell.angle_gamma   90.00
#
_symmetry.space_group_name_H-M   'P 1'
#
loop_
_entity.id
_entity.type
_entity.pdbx_description
1 polymer ?
#
loop_
_entity_poly.entity_id
_entity_poly.type
_entity_poly.pdbx_seq_one_letter_code
_entity_poly.pdbx_strand_id
1 'polypeptide(L)'
;MDPICINNYCFDRIHLWIQYDWQIPQFIEVVIEVFYPKNRQAKGLVMFNHGFLVGNDIFFYPKKIMGAFTGENPLFAINPSAYYNYSAAIIEQNWAMAFVSAAHSQTIGIPGIDIGGNPRVGQEAYAAASYLIKYGATDFFYKEEEKSRNRSFFDSTVAQSSKFMVSNKVIFAGHSVGGAHAQAAACGFEKLQQLGKNSYRVFDPVMFDREFIPAYSERLSKWDPADRADPVGLLQLSPVDQKIPILSPGMKPYRETLSTESMPILMIVGECDCACLDDSNPPAWSDDPNKVTQFTQLAPAKSDSWTVIAKVAKGSHCGYLTRKNDLCSLADKPSECKRCPGVESYKPEGDETALTTELLKRFIDYCSMSEDVTGDRNTWIQSEFITWLNKESPDGVVKLVPFSDGQYIDYAR
;
A
#
# COMPACT_ATOMS: atom_id res chain seq x y z
N MET A 1 -22.33 -10.61 3.43
CA MET A 1 -23.08 -10.64 2.15
C MET A 1 -22.36 -11.62 1.24
N ASP A 2 -23.04 -12.21 0.26
CA ASP A 2 -22.31 -12.95 -0.78
C ASP A 2 -21.45 -11.95 -1.59
N PRO A 3 -20.22 -12.32 -2.00
CA PRO A 3 -19.33 -11.42 -2.70
C PRO A 3 -19.91 -11.02 -4.08
N ILE A 4 -19.68 -9.78 -4.48
CA ILE A 4 -20.12 -9.30 -5.80
C ILE A 4 -19.12 -9.82 -6.83
N CYS A 5 -19.51 -10.80 -7.63
CA CYS A 5 -18.64 -11.36 -8.66
C CYS A 5 -19.01 -10.85 -10.06
N ILE A 6 -18.05 -10.23 -10.73
CA ILE A 6 -18.14 -9.81 -12.13
C ILE A 6 -17.11 -10.63 -12.92
N ASN A 7 -17.59 -11.37 -13.93
CA ASN A 7 -16.78 -12.33 -14.68
C ASN A 7 -16.10 -13.37 -13.75
N ASN A 8 -14.77 -13.46 -13.80
CA ASN A 8 -13.97 -14.43 -13.05
C ASN A 8 -13.36 -13.84 -11.77
N TYR A 9 -13.81 -12.65 -11.33
CA TYR A 9 -13.33 -11.98 -10.13
C TYR A 9 -14.49 -11.61 -9.21
N CYS A 10 -14.20 -11.64 -7.91
CA CYS A 10 -15.13 -11.33 -6.84
C CYS A 10 -14.62 -10.16 -6.01
N PHE A 11 -15.55 -9.33 -5.53
CA PHE A 11 -15.30 -8.20 -4.66
C PHE A 11 -15.92 -8.45 -3.29
N ASP A 12 -15.18 -8.11 -2.24
CA ASP A 12 -15.69 -8.09 -0.88
C ASP A 12 -15.14 -6.90 -0.08
N ARG A 13 -15.80 -6.57 1.02
CA ARG A 13 -15.43 -5.48 1.93
C ARG A 13 -15.50 -5.96 3.37
N ILE A 14 -14.33 -5.96 4.02
CA ILE A 14 -14.10 -6.52 5.35
C ILE A 14 -13.87 -5.38 6.32
N HIS A 15 -14.35 -5.53 7.55
CA HIS A 15 -14.16 -4.54 8.62
C HIS A 15 -13.54 -5.18 9.85
N LEU A 16 -12.38 -4.68 10.26
CA LEU A 16 -11.60 -5.24 11.36
C LEU A 16 -11.20 -4.14 12.35
N TRP A 17 -10.93 -4.54 13.58
CA TRP A 17 -10.17 -3.75 14.53
C TRP A 17 -8.77 -4.35 14.68
N ILE A 18 -7.74 -3.52 14.67
CA ILE A 18 -6.36 -3.95 14.90
C ILE A 18 -5.90 -3.33 16.23
N GLN A 19 -5.45 -4.18 17.15
CA GLN A 19 -4.70 -3.75 18.32
C GLN A 19 -3.21 -3.95 18.02
N TYR A 20 -2.38 -2.91 18.05
CA TYR A 20 -0.98 -3.02 17.61
C TYR A 20 -0.10 -3.90 18.51
N ASP A 21 -0.48 -4.05 19.77
CA ASP A 21 0.17 -4.94 20.74
C ASP A 21 -0.86 -5.33 21.80
N TRP A 22 -0.93 -6.62 22.13
CA TRP A 22 -1.92 -7.17 23.06
C TRP A 22 -1.89 -6.55 24.47
N GLN A 23 -0.76 -5.97 24.89
CA GLN A 23 -0.60 -5.32 26.19
C GLN A 23 -1.05 -3.86 26.20
N ILE A 24 -1.21 -3.24 25.02
CA ILE A 24 -1.52 -1.82 24.87
C ILE A 24 -2.92 -1.69 24.28
N PRO A 25 -3.90 -1.12 25.01
CA PRO A 25 -5.30 -1.03 24.56
C PRO A 25 -5.50 0.10 23.53
N GLN A 26 -4.71 0.08 22.46
CA GLN A 26 -4.79 1.00 21.32
C GLN A 26 -5.32 0.24 20.12
N PHE A 27 -6.54 0.58 19.71
CA PHE A 27 -7.26 -0.07 18.62
C PHE A 27 -7.45 0.91 17.46
N ILE A 28 -7.37 0.39 16.25
CA ILE A 28 -7.67 1.11 15.02
C ILE A 28 -8.70 0.32 14.20
N GLU A 29 -9.75 0.98 13.72
CA GLU A 29 -10.68 0.37 12.78
C GLU A 29 -10.09 0.44 11.37
N VAL A 30 -10.10 -0.70 10.69
CA VAL A 30 -9.57 -0.87 9.34
C VAL A 30 -10.65 -1.44 8.44
N VAL A 31 -10.74 -0.90 7.22
CA VAL A 31 -11.56 -1.44 6.13
C VAL A 31 -10.64 -1.99 5.06
N ILE A 32 -10.97 -3.18 4.57
CA ILE A 32 -10.25 -3.83 3.48
C ILE A 32 -11.25 -4.05 2.35
N GLU A 33 -11.02 -3.42 1.20
CA GLU A 33 -11.73 -3.69 -0.05
C GLU A 33 -10.87 -4.65 -0.87
N VAL A 34 -11.36 -5.85 -1.19
CA VAL A 34 -10.56 -6.88 -1.85
C VAL A 34 -11.21 -7.40 -3.12
N PHE A 35 -10.40 -7.50 -4.18
CA PHE A 35 -10.73 -8.13 -5.45
C PHE A 35 -9.89 -9.41 -5.58
N TYR A 36 -10.54 -10.56 -5.77
CA TYR A 36 -9.87 -11.85 -5.81
C TYR A 36 -10.50 -12.77 -6.87
N PRO A 37 -9.74 -13.74 -7.41
CA PRO A 37 -10.25 -14.61 -8.46
C PRO A 37 -11.33 -15.56 -7.91
N LYS A 38 -12.40 -15.75 -8.69
CA LYS A 38 -13.56 -16.58 -8.34
C LYS A 38 -13.18 -18.04 -8.09
N ASN A 39 -12.10 -18.54 -8.71
CA ASN A 39 -11.59 -19.88 -8.49
C ASN A 39 -10.83 -20.04 -7.14
N ARG A 40 -10.58 -18.94 -6.41
CA ARG A 40 -9.90 -18.93 -5.10
C ARG A 40 -8.49 -19.52 -5.15
N GLN A 41 -7.75 -19.22 -6.23
CA GLN A 41 -6.38 -19.67 -6.45
C GLN A 41 -5.43 -18.48 -6.65
N ALA A 42 -5.60 -17.41 -5.88
CA ALA A 42 -4.79 -16.21 -6.01
C ALA A 42 -3.31 -16.50 -5.71
N LYS A 43 -2.45 -16.25 -6.70
CA LYS A 43 -1.01 -16.55 -6.62
C LYS A 43 -0.20 -15.54 -5.81
N GLY A 44 -0.80 -14.40 -5.47
CA GLY A 44 -0.19 -13.29 -4.74
C GLY A 44 -1.20 -12.17 -4.54
N LEU A 45 -0.81 -11.16 -3.76
CA LEU A 45 -1.65 -10.02 -3.41
C LEU A 45 -0.93 -8.71 -3.74
N VAL A 46 -1.59 -7.80 -4.44
CA VAL A 46 -1.21 -6.38 -4.46
C VAL A 46 -1.96 -5.68 -3.34
N MET A 47 -1.24 -5.27 -2.29
CA MET A 47 -1.82 -4.51 -1.18
C MET A 47 -1.57 -3.02 -1.40
N PHE A 48 -2.60 -2.32 -1.87
CA PHE A 48 -2.52 -0.89 -2.15
C PHE A 48 -2.87 -0.09 -0.91
N ASN A 49 -1.88 0.59 -0.34
CA ASN A 49 -2.05 1.48 0.79
C ASN A 49 -2.57 2.83 0.31
N HIS A 50 -3.79 3.16 0.74
CA HIS A 50 -4.34 4.47 0.49
C HIS A 50 -4.16 5.35 1.73
N GLY A 51 -3.31 6.38 1.62
CA GLY A 51 -3.17 7.42 2.65
C GLY A 51 -4.25 8.49 2.53
N PHE A 52 -5.50 8.15 2.81
CA PHE A 52 -6.45 9.15 3.29
C PHE A 52 -6.84 8.76 4.70
N LEU A 53 -6.44 9.59 5.66
CA LEU A 53 -7.03 9.54 7.00
C LEU A 53 -8.53 9.83 6.90
N VAL A 54 -9.33 8.91 7.40
CA VAL A 54 -10.77 9.12 7.56
C VAL A 54 -10.92 10.09 8.73
N GLY A 55 -11.13 11.36 8.40
CA GLY A 55 -11.28 12.43 9.37
C GLY A 55 -12.36 12.14 10.41
N ASN A 56 -12.32 12.88 11.51
CA ASN A 56 -13.24 12.68 12.63
C ASN A 56 -14.70 12.73 12.15
N ASP A 57 -15.37 11.57 12.22
CA ASP A 57 -16.81 11.59 12.38
C ASP A 57 -17.08 11.89 13.86
N ILE A 58 -17.32 13.16 14.21
CA ILE A 58 -17.68 13.53 15.59
C ILE A 58 -18.96 12.84 16.08
N PHE A 59 -19.74 12.26 15.16
CA PHE A 59 -20.88 11.40 15.44
C PHE A 59 -20.52 9.91 15.32
N PHE A 60 -19.24 9.52 15.35
CA PHE A 60 -18.76 8.13 15.23
C PHE A 60 -19.45 7.18 16.21
N TYR A 61 -19.35 7.45 17.52
CA TYR A 61 -20.00 6.63 18.54
C TYR A 61 -21.53 6.64 18.40
N PRO A 62 -22.19 7.80 18.23
CA PRO A 62 -23.63 7.86 17.94
C PRO A 62 -24.05 7.07 16.69
N LYS A 63 -23.34 7.20 15.56
CA LYS A 63 -23.62 6.50 14.30
C LYS A 63 -23.34 5.01 14.40
N LYS A 64 -22.30 4.58 15.11
CA LYS A 64 -22.00 3.17 15.39
C LYS A 64 -23.09 2.55 16.26
N ILE A 65 -23.57 3.27 17.27
CA ILE A 65 -24.68 2.84 18.13
C ILE A 65 -25.96 2.75 17.30
N MET A 66 -26.33 3.80 16.55
CA MET A 66 -27.52 3.78 15.69
C MET A 66 -27.44 2.73 14.58
N GLY A 67 -26.28 2.57 13.93
CA GLY A 67 -26.03 1.59 12.88
C GLY A 67 -26.07 0.14 13.37
N ALA A 68 -25.68 -0.09 14.63
CA ALA A 68 -25.90 -1.38 15.29
C ALA A 68 -27.40 -1.70 15.49
N PHE A 69 -28.26 -0.69 15.56
CA PHE A 69 -29.72 -0.85 15.64
C PHE A 69 -30.42 -0.87 14.27
N THR A 70 -29.88 -0.20 13.26
CA THR A 70 -30.51 -0.07 11.93
C THR A 70 -29.98 -1.05 10.89
N GLY A 71 -28.91 -1.80 11.17
CA GLY A 71 -28.27 -2.71 10.23
C GLY A 71 -27.50 -2.01 9.09
N GLU A 72 -27.50 -0.67 9.08
CA GLU A 72 -26.71 0.14 8.15
C GLU A 72 -25.55 0.79 8.89
N ASN A 73 -24.34 0.49 8.43
CA ASN A 73 -23.13 0.93 9.11
C ASN A 73 -22.07 1.42 8.10
N PRO A 74 -22.37 2.40 7.22
CA PRO A 74 -21.36 2.97 6.34
C PRO A 74 -20.48 3.93 7.15
N LEU A 75 -19.58 3.39 7.98
CA LEU A 75 -18.62 4.18 8.76
C LEU A 75 -17.53 4.81 7.86
N PHE A 76 -17.48 4.44 6.58
CA PHE A 76 -16.50 4.95 5.63
C PHE A 76 -17.21 5.29 4.32
N ALA A 77 -17.37 6.59 4.05
CA ALA A 77 -17.88 7.11 2.78
C ALA A 77 -16.79 7.17 1.69
N ILE A 78 -15.55 6.81 2.01
CA ILE A 78 -14.40 6.81 1.09
C ILE A 78 -14.09 5.36 0.74
N ASN A 79 -14.12 5.06 -0.56
CA ASN A 79 -13.76 3.77 -1.12
C ASN A 79 -12.47 3.99 -1.93
N PRO A 80 -11.28 3.72 -1.38
CA PRO A 80 -10.00 3.81 -2.10
C PRO A 80 -10.01 3.12 -3.46
N SER A 81 -10.70 1.97 -3.55
CA SER A 81 -10.88 1.24 -4.80
C SER A 81 -11.55 2.09 -5.89
N ALA A 82 -12.25 3.17 -5.56
CA ALA A 82 -12.80 4.06 -6.57
C ALA A 82 -11.74 4.86 -7.34
N TYR A 83 -10.51 5.00 -6.81
CA TYR A 83 -9.47 5.88 -7.37
C TYR A 83 -8.20 5.12 -7.83
N TYR A 84 -7.95 3.91 -7.35
CA TYR A 84 -6.71 3.15 -7.66
C TYR A 84 -6.99 1.73 -8.16
N ASN A 85 -8.16 1.49 -8.75
CA ASN A 85 -8.54 0.16 -9.19
C ASN A 85 -7.85 -0.21 -10.51
N TYR A 86 -6.64 -0.74 -10.38
CA TYR A 86 -5.89 -1.37 -11.44
C TYR A 86 -6.20 -2.87 -11.56
N SER A 87 -7.42 -3.32 -11.23
CA SER A 87 -7.77 -4.75 -11.23
C SER A 87 -7.55 -5.44 -12.58
N ALA A 88 -7.51 -4.70 -13.70
CA ALA A 88 -7.10 -5.26 -14.98
C ALA A 88 -5.68 -5.88 -14.95
N ALA A 89 -4.77 -5.32 -14.16
CA ALA A 89 -3.37 -5.77 -14.04
C ALA A 89 -3.21 -7.11 -13.29
N ILE A 90 -4.13 -7.46 -12.40
CA ILE A 90 -4.02 -8.69 -11.58
C ILE A 90 -4.64 -9.93 -12.25
N ILE A 91 -5.48 -9.74 -13.28
CA ILE A 91 -6.29 -10.82 -13.87
C ILE A 91 -5.41 -11.88 -14.53
N GLU A 92 -4.45 -11.48 -15.36
CA GLU A 92 -3.67 -12.41 -16.19
C GLU A 92 -2.79 -13.34 -15.36
N GLN A 93 -2.27 -12.84 -14.23
CA GLN A 93 -1.43 -13.62 -13.33
C GLN A 93 -2.23 -14.36 -12.25
N ASN A 94 -3.56 -14.20 -12.24
CA ASN A 94 -4.45 -14.72 -11.19
C ASN A 94 -4.03 -14.23 -9.79
N TRP A 95 -3.71 -12.94 -9.66
CA TRP A 95 -3.42 -12.28 -8.38
C TRP A 95 -4.70 -11.67 -7.79
N ALA A 96 -4.65 -11.33 -6.51
CA ALA A 96 -5.65 -10.51 -5.83
C ALA A 96 -5.15 -9.06 -5.69
N MET A 97 -6.06 -8.11 -5.51
CA MET A 97 -5.75 -6.72 -5.14
C MET A 97 -6.60 -6.31 -3.96
N ALA A 98 -6.00 -5.73 -2.95
CA ALA A 98 -6.70 -5.19 -1.80
C ALA A 98 -6.33 -3.74 -1.56
N PHE A 99 -7.28 -2.99 -1.01
CA PHE A 99 -7.11 -1.61 -0.59
C PHE A 99 -7.44 -1.50 0.88
N VAL A 100 -6.57 -0.87 1.64
CA VAL A 100 -6.75 -0.69 3.08
C VAL A 100 -7.00 0.77 3.42
N SER A 101 -7.92 1.01 4.36
CA SER A 101 -8.20 2.32 4.95
C SER A 101 -8.32 2.19 6.45
N ALA A 102 -7.81 3.17 7.18
CA ALA A 102 -7.81 3.18 8.64
C ALA A 102 -8.31 4.50 9.22
N ALA A 103 -9.03 4.43 10.33
CA ALA A 103 -9.65 5.57 11.01
C ALA A 103 -8.70 6.24 12.03
N HIS A 104 -7.70 7.00 11.57
CA HIS A 104 -6.85 7.77 12.50
C HIS A 104 -7.49 9.12 12.85
N SER A 105 -7.43 9.50 14.13
CA SER A 105 -7.93 10.79 14.63
C SER A 105 -7.16 11.98 14.03
N GLN A 106 -7.90 12.98 13.54
CA GLN A 106 -7.37 14.31 13.22
C GLN A 106 -7.48 15.21 14.46
N THR A 107 -6.36 15.65 15.04
CA THR A 107 -6.39 16.56 16.19
C THR A 107 -6.71 17.99 15.74
N ILE A 108 -7.82 18.56 16.24
CA ILE A 108 -8.38 19.88 15.87
C ILE A 108 -7.39 21.05 16.02
N GLY A 109 -6.36 20.92 16.87
CA GLY A 109 -5.34 21.96 17.09
C GLY A 109 -4.15 21.96 16.12
N ILE A 110 -4.05 20.98 15.21
CA ILE A 110 -2.97 20.90 14.20
C ILE A 110 -3.62 20.54 12.85
N PRO A 111 -4.18 21.53 12.14
CA PRO A 111 -5.21 21.32 11.11
C PRO A 111 -4.67 20.87 9.73
N GLY A 112 -3.73 19.92 9.65
CA GLY A 112 -3.26 19.50 8.33
C GLY A 112 -2.29 18.33 8.27
N ILE A 113 -2.57 17.18 8.88
CA ILE A 113 -1.63 16.07 8.75
C ILE A 113 -2.27 14.68 8.76
N ASP A 114 -2.55 14.19 7.54
CA ASP A 114 -2.10 12.86 7.15
C ASP A 114 -0.58 12.90 7.13
N ILE A 115 0.06 12.49 8.23
CA ILE A 115 1.51 12.60 8.31
C ILE A 115 2.09 11.42 7.55
N GLY A 116 2.50 11.63 6.29
CA GLY A 116 3.14 10.59 5.46
C GLY A 116 4.34 9.89 6.14
N GLY A 117 4.91 10.51 7.17
CA GLY A 117 5.92 9.89 8.05
C GLY A 117 5.39 9.03 9.21
N ASN A 118 4.09 8.75 9.28
CA ASN A 118 3.49 7.91 10.31
C ASN A 118 3.50 6.43 9.87
N PRO A 119 4.36 5.57 10.45
CA PRO A 119 4.46 4.18 10.02
C PRO A 119 3.25 3.31 10.39
N ARG A 120 2.33 3.78 11.25
CA ARG A 120 1.18 2.99 11.68
C ARG A 120 0.29 2.57 10.50
N VAL A 121 0.07 3.47 9.54
CA VAL A 121 -0.75 3.17 8.36
C VAL A 121 -0.13 2.08 7.48
N GLY A 122 1.21 2.04 7.39
CA GLY A 122 1.93 0.94 6.72
C GLY A 122 1.86 -0.37 7.49
N GLN A 123 2.01 -0.30 8.81
CA GLN A 123 1.88 -1.45 9.71
C GLN A 123 0.47 -2.09 9.66
N GLU A 124 -0.57 -1.26 9.56
CA GLU A 124 -1.95 -1.71 9.33
C GLU A 124 -2.11 -2.41 7.99
N ALA A 125 -1.50 -1.88 6.93
CA ALA A 125 -1.51 -2.53 5.62
C ALA A 125 -0.84 -3.92 5.67
N TYR A 126 0.28 -4.05 6.37
CA TYR A 126 0.95 -5.34 6.58
C TYR A 126 0.06 -6.33 7.35
N ALA A 127 -0.55 -5.87 8.43
CA ALA A 127 -1.45 -6.67 9.26
C ALA A 127 -2.71 -7.12 8.48
N ALA A 128 -3.30 -6.22 7.70
CA ALA A 128 -4.44 -6.50 6.82
C ALA A 128 -4.08 -7.48 5.69
N ALA A 129 -2.89 -7.39 5.11
CA ALA A 129 -2.43 -8.35 4.11
C ALA A 129 -2.26 -9.75 4.72
N SER A 130 -1.64 -9.83 5.90
CA SER A 130 -1.48 -11.08 6.65
C SER A 130 -2.84 -11.69 7.02
N TYR A 131 -3.81 -10.86 7.39
CA TYR A 131 -5.18 -11.28 7.63
C TYR A 131 -5.82 -11.97 6.41
N LEU A 132 -5.73 -11.33 5.24
CA LEU A 132 -6.27 -11.89 3.99
C LEU A 132 -5.59 -13.20 3.58
N ILE A 133 -4.30 -13.35 3.85
CA ILE A 133 -3.55 -14.58 3.59
C ILE A 133 -4.06 -15.71 4.50
N LYS A 134 -4.13 -15.46 5.81
CA LYS A 134 -4.49 -16.50 6.78
C LYS A 134 -5.97 -16.89 6.70
N TYR A 135 -6.86 -15.91 6.61
CA TYR A 135 -8.31 -16.11 6.78
C TYR A 135 -9.13 -15.88 5.51
N GLY A 136 -8.57 -15.20 4.50
CA GLY A 136 -9.30 -14.85 3.29
C GLY A 136 -10.28 -13.68 3.46
N ALA A 137 -11.28 -13.63 2.59
CA ALA A 137 -12.27 -12.57 2.56
C ALA A 137 -13.46 -12.89 3.48
N THR A 138 -13.29 -12.68 4.79
CA THR A 138 -14.31 -12.98 5.80
C THR A 138 -14.20 -12.04 6.98
N ASP A 139 -15.28 -11.89 7.75
CA ASP A 139 -15.26 -11.29 9.10
C ASP A 139 -15.32 -12.36 10.21
N PHE A 140 -15.42 -13.66 9.86
CA PHE A 140 -15.66 -14.77 10.80
C PHE A 140 -14.40 -15.56 11.18
N PHE A 141 -13.22 -14.96 11.05
CA PHE A 141 -11.91 -15.60 11.24
C PHE A 141 -11.69 -16.24 12.62
N TYR A 142 -12.29 -15.66 13.67
CA TYR A 142 -12.19 -16.14 15.05
C TYR A 142 -12.67 -17.59 15.25
N LYS A 143 -13.46 -18.11 14.31
CA LYS A 143 -13.99 -19.47 14.34
C LYS A 143 -12.98 -20.52 13.85
N GLU A 144 -11.89 -20.12 13.21
CA GLU A 144 -10.78 -21.03 12.85
C GLU A 144 -9.84 -21.33 14.02
N GLU A 145 -9.68 -20.39 14.96
CA GLU A 145 -8.70 -20.50 16.05
C GLU A 145 -9.27 -21.12 17.35
N GLU A 146 -10.59 -21.25 17.48
CA GLU A 146 -11.23 -21.82 18.67
C GLU A 146 -11.13 -23.36 18.74
N LYS A 147 -10.22 -23.85 19.59
CA LYS A 147 -10.19 -25.26 20.03
C LYS A 147 -11.15 -25.58 21.19
N SER A 148 -11.74 -24.57 21.85
CA SER A 148 -12.34 -24.71 23.19
C SER A 148 -13.77 -24.18 23.39
N ARG A 149 -14.42 -23.55 22.40
CA ARG A 149 -15.86 -23.27 22.45
C ARG A 149 -16.62 -24.28 21.60
N ASN A 150 -17.79 -24.71 22.08
CA ASN A 150 -18.60 -25.80 21.50
C ASN A 150 -18.73 -25.67 19.97
N ARG A 151 -17.99 -26.50 19.23
CA ARG A 151 -18.04 -26.65 17.76
C ARG A 151 -19.41 -27.11 17.23
N SER A 152 -20.37 -27.39 18.09
CA SER A 152 -21.66 -27.99 17.75
C SER A 152 -22.59 -27.09 16.93
N PHE A 153 -22.28 -25.79 16.78
CA PHE A 153 -23.14 -24.81 16.12
C PHE A 153 -22.53 -24.15 14.88
N PHE A 154 -21.33 -24.53 14.44
CA PHE A 154 -20.67 -23.83 13.33
C PHE A 154 -20.03 -24.77 12.30
N ASP A 155 -20.22 -24.41 11.03
CA ASP A 155 -19.70 -25.10 9.87
C ASP A 155 -18.31 -24.57 9.50
N SER A 156 -17.27 -25.37 9.78
CA SER A 156 -15.87 -25.04 9.46
C SER A 156 -15.62 -24.85 7.96
N THR A 157 -16.54 -25.28 7.09
CA THR A 157 -16.41 -25.05 5.65
C THR A 157 -16.52 -23.58 5.27
N VAL A 158 -17.19 -22.74 6.07
CA VAL A 158 -17.35 -21.31 5.77
C VAL A 158 -16.01 -20.58 5.76
N ALA A 159 -15.15 -20.83 6.75
CA ALA A 159 -13.85 -20.17 6.85
C ALA A 159 -12.86 -20.68 5.78
N GLN A 160 -12.82 -21.99 5.54
CA GLN A 160 -12.05 -22.56 4.43
C GLN A 160 -12.52 -22.05 3.06
N SER A 161 -13.83 -21.87 2.90
CA SER A 161 -14.37 -21.28 1.67
C SER A 161 -13.97 -19.82 1.52
N SER A 162 -13.71 -19.10 2.61
CA SER A 162 -13.33 -17.68 2.50
C SER A 162 -11.89 -17.48 2.03
N LYS A 163 -11.02 -18.49 2.17
CA LYS A 163 -9.64 -18.46 1.68
C LYS A 163 -9.60 -18.43 0.17
N PHE A 164 -8.81 -17.52 -0.37
CA PHE A 164 -8.62 -17.36 -1.82
C PHE A 164 -7.15 -17.33 -2.24
N MET A 165 -6.22 -17.25 -1.28
CA MET A 165 -4.78 -17.19 -1.50
C MET A 165 -4.16 -18.58 -1.46
N VAL A 166 -3.26 -18.89 -2.40
CA VAL A 166 -2.43 -20.11 -2.41
C VAL A 166 -0.96 -19.84 -2.11
N SER A 167 -0.61 -18.58 -1.90
CA SER A 167 0.70 -18.11 -1.46
C SER A 167 0.52 -16.96 -0.46
N ASN A 168 1.62 -16.55 0.18
CA ASN A 168 1.65 -15.38 1.04
C ASN A 168 2.42 -14.19 0.43
N LYS A 169 2.72 -14.24 -0.88
CA LYS A 169 3.46 -13.20 -1.59
C LYS A 169 2.65 -11.91 -1.70
N VAL A 170 3.25 -10.79 -1.31
CA VAL A 170 2.61 -9.48 -1.34
C VAL A 170 3.49 -8.44 -2.03
N ILE A 171 2.92 -7.74 -3.01
CA ILE A 171 3.46 -6.46 -3.48
C ILE A 171 2.76 -5.36 -2.69
N PHE A 172 3.51 -4.59 -1.92
CA PHE A 172 2.97 -3.39 -1.30
C PHE A 172 3.06 -2.23 -2.29
N ALA A 173 1.93 -1.58 -2.53
CA ALA A 173 1.85 -0.45 -3.46
C ALA A 173 1.21 0.75 -2.77
N GLY A 174 1.46 1.96 -3.25
CA GLY A 174 0.76 3.13 -2.72
C GLY A 174 1.02 4.38 -3.53
N HIS A 175 0.11 5.34 -3.40
CA HIS A 175 0.19 6.65 -4.01
C HIS A 175 0.26 7.76 -2.96
N SER A 176 1.00 8.84 -3.21
CA SER A 176 1.11 9.99 -2.31
C SER A 176 1.62 9.56 -0.92
N VAL A 177 1.01 10.01 0.16
CA VAL A 177 1.30 9.52 1.52
C VAL A 177 1.16 8.00 1.66
N GLY A 178 0.25 7.36 0.90
CA GLY A 178 0.13 5.90 0.82
C GLY A 178 1.38 5.24 0.25
N GLY A 179 2.08 5.90 -0.68
CA GLY A 179 3.37 5.44 -1.21
C GLY A 179 4.46 5.45 -0.13
N ALA A 180 4.48 6.45 0.75
CA ALA A 180 5.37 6.46 1.92
C ALA A 180 4.98 5.39 2.94
N HIS A 181 3.69 5.21 3.23
CA HIS A 181 3.21 4.16 4.13
C HIS A 181 3.52 2.74 3.62
N ALA A 182 3.48 2.52 2.31
CA ALA A 182 3.86 1.24 1.70
C ALA A 182 5.32 0.85 2.00
N GLN A 183 6.22 1.84 2.21
CA GLN A 183 7.61 1.57 2.64
C GLN A 183 7.66 0.83 3.98
N ALA A 184 6.84 1.24 4.96
CA ALA A 184 6.81 0.55 6.25
C ALA A 184 6.24 -0.87 6.13
N ALA A 185 5.17 -1.05 5.35
CA ALA A 185 4.56 -2.36 5.14
C ALA A 185 5.54 -3.35 4.47
N ALA A 186 6.29 -2.88 3.48
CA ALA A 186 7.22 -3.69 2.71
C ALA A 186 8.46 -4.16 3.50
N CYS A 187 8.73 -3.63 4.69
CA CYS A 187 9.83 -4.10 5.53
C CYS A 187 9.61 -5.53 6.08
N GLY A 188 8.38 -6.03 6.11
CA GLY A 188 8.06 -7.34 6.68
C GLY A 188 7.97 -7.35 8.21
N PHE A 189 7.42 -8.44 8.76
CA PHE A 189 7.04 -8.52 10.19
C PHE A 189 8.21 -8.33 11.14
N GLU A 190 9.31 -9.05 10.92
CA GLU A 190 10.46 -9.08 11.82
C GLU A 190 11.09 -7.68 11.96
N LYS A 191 11.25 -6.98 10.83
CA LYS A 191 11.78 -5.61 10.80
C LYS A 191 10.80 -4.62 11.40
N LEU A 192 9.50 -4.73 11.09
CA LEU A 192 8.47 -3.89 11.71
C LEU A 192 8.47 -4.02 13.24
N GLN A 193 8.61 -5.24 13.76
CA GLN A 193 8.71 -5.48 15.20
C GLN A 193 10.00 -4.89 15.80
N GLN A 194 11.14 -5.07 15.12
CA GLN A 194 12.43 -4.52 15.56
C GLN A 194 12.40 -2.98 15.62
N LEU A 195 11.95 -2.34 14.53
CA LEU A 195 11.83 -0.88 14.44
C LEU A 195 10.79 -0.34 15.44
N GLY A 196 9.69 -1.08 15.64
CA GLY A 196 8.68 -0.75 16.62
C GLY A 196 9.22 -0.75 18.06
N LYS A 197 10.03 -1.75 18.43
CA LYS A 197 10.71 -1.80 19.74
C LYS A 197 11.66 -0.60 19.91
N ASN A 198 12.47 -0.30 18.91
CA ASN A 198 13.45 0.79 18.97
C ASN A 198 12.81 2.19 19.08
N SER A 199 11.60 2.34 18.54
CA SER A 199 10.85 3.60 18.53
C SER A 199 9.74 3.68 19.58
N TYR A 200 9.63 2.68 20.48
CA TYR A 200 8.52 2.54 21.44
C TYR A 200 7.13 2.50 20.78
N ARG A 201 7.06 2.17 19.49
CA ARG A 201 5.84 1.93 18.71
C ARG A 201 5.75 0.44 18.37
N VAL A 202 5.61 -0.39 19.41
CA VAL A 202 5.56 -1.85 19.29
C VAL A 202 4.55 -2.32 18.24
N PHE A 203 4.87 -3.45 17.62
CA PHE A 203 4.10 -4.08 16.56
C PHE A 203 4.11 -5.60 16.73
N ASP A 204 3.02 -6.12 17.27
CA ASP A 204 2.68 -7.54 17.34
C ASP A 204 1.15 -7.65 17.38
N PRO A 205 0.48 -7.34 16.24
CA PRO A 205 -0.93 -6.99 16.28
C PRO A 205 -1.84 -8.19 16.53
N VAL A 206 -3.00 -7.88 17.11
CA VAL A 206 -4.15 -8.78 17.27
C VAL A 206 -5.31 -8.20 16.48
N MET A 207 -5.98 -9.03 15.68
CA MET A 207 -7.16 -8.64 14.90
C MET A 207 -8.41 -8.99 15.69
N PHE A 208 -9.38 -8.09 15.69
CA PHE A 208 -10.69 -8.28 16.30
C PHE A 208 -11.77 -8.10 15.23
N ASP A 209 -12.83 -8.89 15.34
CA ASP A 209 -14.04 -8.66 14.55
C ASP A 209 -14.75 -7.38 15.00
N ARG A 210 -15.71 -6.94 14.19
CA ARG A 210 -16.47 -5.70 14.45
C ARG A 210 -17.70 -5.93 15.35
N GLU A 211 -17.90 -7.16 15.87
CA GLU A 211 -19.05 -7.53 16.68
C GLU A 211 -18.97 -7.00 18.13
N PHE A 212 -20.10 -7.05 18.86
CA PHE A 212 -20.27 -6.44 20.18
C PHE A 212 -19.50 -7.18 21.31
N ILE A 213 -19.22 -8.48 21.12
CA ILE A 213 -18.31 -9.26 21.98
C ILE A 213 -17.13 -9.65 21.08
N PRO A 214 -16.03 -8.88 21.09
CA PRO A 214 -15.08 -8.94 20.01
C PRO A 214 -14.27 -10.23 20.12
N ALA A 215 -14.43 -11.09 19.12
CA ALA A 215 -13.62 -12.27 18.97
C ALA A 215 -12.30 -11.84 18.30
N TYR A 216 -11.20 -12.53 18.66
CA TYR A 216 -9.87 -12.03 18.35
C TYR A 216 -8.93 -13.13 17.87
N SER A 217 -7.94 -12.74 17.08
CA SER A 217 -6.91 -13.65 16.61
C SER A 217 -5.82 -13.87 17.66
N GLU A 218 -5.02 -14.92 17.54
CA GLU A 218 -3.70 -14.91 18.13
C GLU A 218 -2.91 -13.72 17.57
N ARG A 219 -1.96 -13.20 18.36
CA ARG A 219 -1.05 -12.15 17.91
C ARG A 219 -0.15 -12.67 16.78
N LEU A 220 0.23 -11.80 15.85
CA LEU A 220 0.98 -12.18 14.65
C LEU A 220 2.29 -12.93 14.93
N SER A 221 2.98 -12.67 16.05
CA SER A 221 4.17 -13.40 16.45
C SER A 221 3.94 -14.89 16.75
N LYS A 222 2.69 -15.33 16.85
CA LYS A 222 2.30 -16.74 17.01
C LYS A 222 1.94 -17.42 15.70
N TRP A 223 1.78 -16.67 14.62
CA TRP A 223 1.41 -17.22 13.33
C TRP A 223 2.63 -17.80 12.62
N ASP A 224 2.42 -18.87 11.85
CA ASP A 224 3.47 -19.43 11.02
C ASP A 224 3.91 -18.39 9.96
N PRO A 225 5.18 -18.39 9.51
CA PRO A 225 5.63 -17.47 8.47
C PRO A 225 4.79 -17.53 7.19
N ALA A 226 4.32 -18.73 6.82
CA ALA A 226 3.48 -18.95 5.64
C ALA A 226 2.07 -18.32 5.76
N ASP A 227 1.62 -18.00 6.99
CA ASP A 227 0.35 -17.32 7.23
C ASP A 227 0.49 -15.79 7.31
N ARG A 228 1.73 -15.28 7.22
CA ARG A 228 2.06 -13.86 7.29
C ARG A 228 2.44 -13.34 5.92
N ALA A 229 2.14 -12.08 5.66
CA ALA A 229 2.53 -11.42 4.41
C ALA A 229 4.04 -11.51 4.19
N ASP A 230 4.45 -12.02 3.04
CA ASP A 230 5.82 -12.07 2.55
C ASP A 230 6.01 -10.98 1.47
N PRO A 231 6.62 -9.84 1.79
CA PRO A 231 6.85 -8.78 0.83
C PRO A 231 7.78 -9.24 -0.29
N VAL A 232 7.30 -9.23 -1.53
CA VAL A 232 8.08 -9.61 -2.73
C VAL A 232 8.32 -8.43 -3.69
N GLY A 233 7.74 -7.27 -3.38
CA GLY A 233 7.94 -6.05 -4.16
C GLY A 233 7.33 -4.83 -3.49
N LEU A 234 7.86 -3.66 -3.85
CA LEU A 234 7.33 -2.35 -3.43
C LEU A 234 7.17 -1.43 -4.64
N LEU A 235 5.95 -0.91 -4.83
CA LEU A 235 5.63 0.10 -5.84
C LEU A 235 5.21 1.42 -5.19
N GLN A 236 5.91 2.50 -5.49
CA GLN A 236 5.63 3.82 -4.95
C GLN A 236 5.30 4.78 -6.09
N LEU A 237 4.07 5.29 -6.10
CA LEU A 237 3.63 6.31 -7.04
C LEU A 237 3.63 7.66 -6.31
N SER A 238 4.49 8.58 -6.74
CA SER A 238 4.64 9.93 -6.18
C SER A 238 4.63 9.95 -4.64
N PRO A 239 5.55 9.23 -3.96
CA PRO A 239 5.47 9.07 -2.51
C PRO A 239 5.71 10.39 -1.75
N VAL A 240 4.82 10.72 -0.82
CA VAL A 240 4.90 11.94 0.01
C VAL A 240 5.23 11.54 1.45
N ASP A 241 6.39 11.96 1.95
CA ASP A 241 6.77 11.82 3.36
C ASP A 241 6.66 13.19 4.03
N GLN A 242 6.10 13.21 5.24
CA GLN A 242 6.04 14.41 6.06
C GLN A 242 6.59 14.07 7.44
N LYS A 243 7.63 14.78 7.87
CA LYS A 243 8.24 14.57 9.18
C LYS A 243 7.76 15.61 10.18
N ILE A 244 7.26 15.14 11.32
CA ILE A 244 6.97 16.00 12.49
C ILE A 244 7.64 15.32 13.69
N PRO A 245 8.84 15.76 14.12
CA PRO A 245 9.76 14.98 14.96
C PRO A 245 9.19 14.23 16.18
N ILE A 246 8.07 14.69 16.76
CA ILE A 246 7.42 14.07 17.93
C ILE A 246 6.18 13.23 17.52
N LEU A 247 5.40 13.67 16.54
CA LEU A 247 4.14 13.02 16.13
C LEU A 247 4.34 12.00 15.01
N SER A 248 5.31 12.26 14.13
CA SER A 248 5.68 11.47 12.96
C SER A 248 7.21 11.44 12.83
N PRO A 249 7.85 10.35 13.28
CA PRO A 249 9.31 10.24 13.26
C PRO A 249 9.88 10.21 11.82
N GLY A 250 9.02 10.04 10.81
CA GLY A 250 9.38 9.93 9.40
C GLY A 250 9.59 8.48 8.97
N MET A 251 9.65 8.24 7.66
CA MET A 251 9.85 6.90 7.10
C MET A 251 11.32 6.48 6.91
N LYS A 252 12.26 7.34 7.30
CA LYS A 252 13.71 7.10 7.10
C LYS A 252 14.18 5.72 7.59
N PRO A 253 13.87 5.23 8.81
CA PRO A 253 14.34 3.92 9.27
C PRO A 253 13.83 2.74 8.43
N TYR A 254 12.63 2.89 7.87
CA TYR A 254 12.03 1.89 6.99
C TYR A 254 12.73 1.88 5.63
N ARG A 255 13.03 3.06 5.07
CA ARG A 255 13.83 3.17 3.84
C ARG A 255 15.25 2.64 4.00
N GLU A 256 15.91 2.92 5.13
CA GLU A 256 17.24 2.36 5.43
C GLU A 256 17.20 0.83 5.49
N THR A 257 16.14 0.25 6.07
CA THR A 257 15.94 -1.21 6.07
C THR A 257 15.79 -1.73 4.64
N LEU A 258 14.85 -1.16 3.88
CA LEU A 258 14.56 -1.54 2.50
C LEU A 258 15.76 -1.38 1.56
N SER A 259 16.66 -0.44 1.83
CA SER A 259 17.89 -0.25 1.03
C SER A 259 18.83 -1.46 1.02
N THR A 260 18.65 -2.36 1.98
CA THR A 260 19.45 -3.58 2.15
C THR A 260 18.68 -4.86 1.84
N GLU A 261 17.38 -4.76 1.56
CA GLU A 261 16.53 -5.92 1.26
C GLU A 261 16.70 -6.34 -0.21
N SER A 262 16.78 -7.65 -0.43
CA SER A 262 16.87 -8.23 -1.79
C SER A 262 15.48 -8.34 -2.41
N MET A 263 14.87 -7.20 -2.68
CA MET A 263 13.49 -7.10 -3.14
C MET A 263 13.36 -6.00 -4.20
N PRO A 264 12.67 -6.24 -5.33
CA PRO A 264 12.36 -5.21 -6.31
C PRO A 264 11.60 -4.03 -5.69
N ILE A 265 12.17 -2.83 -5.83
CA ILE A 265 11.54 -1.59 -5.37
C ILE A 265 11.49 -0.62 -6.55
N LEU A 266 10.28 -0.13 -6.86
CA LEU A 266 10.07 0.85 -7.92
C LEU A 266 9.46 2.13 -7.35
N MET A 267 10.02 3.27 -7.75
CA MET A 267 9.50 4.59 -7.48
C MET A 267 9.20 5.31 -8.79
N ILE A 268 7.97 5.79 -8.96
CA ILE A 268 7.57 6.61 -10.11
C ILE A 268 7.20 7.99 -9.59
N VAL A 269 7.74 9.04 -10.20
CA VAL A 269 7.43 10.43 -9.83
C VAL A 269 7.06 11.25 -11.06
N GLY A 270 6.16 12.21 -10.90
CA GLY A 270 5.82 13.17 -11.95
C GLY A 270 6.80 14.34 -11.97
N GLU A 271 7.26 14.75 -13.15
CA GLU A 271 8.13 15.93 -13.30
C GLU A 271 7.48 17.21 -12.75
N CYS A 272 6.16 17.30 -12.87
CA CYS A 272 5.34 18.43 -12.45
C CYS A 272 4.65 18.21 -11.10
N ASP A 273 5.11 17.25 -10.30
CA ASP A 273 4.54 16.93 -9.00
C ASP A 273 5.25 17.72 -7.89
N CYS A 274 4.65 18.81 -7.42
CA CYS A 274 5.18 19.57 -6.29
C CYS A 274 4.98 18.87 -4.94
N ALA A 275 3.93 18.06 -4.78
CA ALA A 275 3.63 17.43 -3.50
C ALA A 275 4.76 16.46 -3.10
N CYS A 276 5.25 15.63 -4.02
CA CYS A 276 6.33 14.70 -3.73
C CYS A 276 7.74 15.27 -3.93
N LEU A 277 7.93 16.27 -4.81
CA LEU A 277 9.27 16.81 -5.11
C LEU A 277 9.65 18.08 -4.32
N ASP A 278 8.67 18.87 -3.87
CA ASP A 278 8.89 20.14 -3.16
C ASP A 278 8.34 20.14 -1.72
N ASP A 279 7.09 19.71 -1.53
CA ASP A 279 6.41 19.78 -0.23
C ASP A 279 6.75 18.61 0.70
N SER A 280 7.10 17.45 0.12
CA SER A 280 7.56 16.28 0.85
C SER A 280 8.92 16.55 1.51
N ASN A 281 9.09 16.08 2.74
CA ASN A 281 10.32 16.22 3.50
C ASN A 281 10.78 14.90 4.14
N PRO A 282 11.81 14.22 3.57
CA PRO A 282 12.58 14.64 2.40
C PRO A 282 11.75 14.55 1.10
N PRO A 283 12.12 15.27 0.03
CA PRO A 283 11.49 15.10 -1.27
C PRO A 283 11.72 13.69 -1.81
N ALA A 284 10.81 13.16 -2.62
CA ALA A 284 10.94 11.84 -3.22
C ALA A 284 12.25 11.72 -4.04
N TRP A 285 12.54 12.76 -4.83
CA TRP A 285 13.72 12.84 -5.69
C TRP A 285 14.17 14.31 -5.92
N SER A 286 15.38 14.51 -6.43
CA SER A 286 15.97 15.83 -6.73
C SER A 286 17.10 15.70 -7.76
N ASP A 287 17.20 16.66 -8.68
CA ASP A 287 18.35 16.79 -9.60
C ASP A 287 19.65 17.18 -8.88
N ASP A 288 19.56 17.80 -7.69
CA ASP A 288 20.73 18.12 -6.86
C ASP A 288 21.28 16.85 -6.19
N PRO A 289 22.48 16.36 -6.57
CA PRO A 289 23.06 15.14 -6.02
C PRO A 289 23.47 15.26 -4.54
N ASN A 290 23.50 16.47 -3.98
CA ASN A 290 23.82 16.70 -2.57
C ASN A 290 22.56 16.73 -1.69
N LYS A 291 21.37 16.76 -2.28
CA LYS A 291 20.11 16.79 -1.55
C LYS A 291 19.73 15.38 -1.12
N VAL A 292 19.50 15.18 0.17
CA VAL A 292 18.94 13.93 0.68
C VAL A 292 17.47 13.85 0.28
N THR A 293 17.14 12.80 -0.48
CA THR A 293 15.79 12.47 -0.98
C THR A 293 15.34 11.12 -0.41
N GLN A 294 14.04 10.79 -0.53
CA GLN A 294 13.56 9.45 -0.22
C GLN A 294 14.28 8.40 -1.08
N PHE A 295 14.49 8.68 -2.37
CA PHE A 295 15.24 7.80 -3.27
C PHE A 295 16.67 7.56 -2.79
N THR A 296 17.44 8.58 -2.43
CA THR A 296 18.83 8.38 -1.92
C THR A 296 18.89 7.64 -0.59
N GLN A 297 17.80 7.61 0.19
CA GLN A 297 17.69 6.79 1.40
C GLN A 297 17.40 5.32 1.07
N LEU A 298 16.63 5.05 0.01
CA LEU A 298 16.35 3.70 -0.49
C LEU A 298 17.48 3.14 -1.35
N ALA A 299 18.19 3.99 -2.08
CA ALA A 299 19.29 3.67 -2.98
C ALA A 299 20.54 4.50 -2.62
N PRO A 300 21.17 4.29 -1.44
CA PRO A 300 22.42 4.97 -1.12
C PRO A 300 23.47 4.72 -2.23
N ALA A 301 24.29 5.72 -2.52
CA ALA A 301 25.35 5.58 -3.53
C ALA A 301 26.26 4.39 -3.20
N LYS A 302 26.64 3.60 -4.23
CA LYS A 302 27.46 2.39 -4.09
C LYS A 302 26.85 1.31 -3.17
N SER A 303 25.53 1.25 -3.08
CA SER A 303 24.82 0.17 -2.38
C SER A 303 24.33 -0.90 -3.34
N ASP A 304 24.09 -2.10 -2.79
CA ASP A 304 23.43 -3.20 -3.50
C ASP A 304 21.89 -3.07 -3.47
N SER A 305 21.35 -1.86 -3.30
CA SER A 305 19.91 -1.62 -3.33
C SER A 305 19.31 -1.98 -4.69
N TRP A 306 18.13 -2.57 -4.64
CA TRP A 306 17.33 -2.95 -5.81
C TRP A 306 16.34 -1.84 -6.22
N THR A 307 16.43 -0.67 -5.59
CA THR A 307 15.53 0.44 -5.87
C THR A 307 15.84 1.08 -7.21
N VAL A 308 14.80 1.20 -8.04
CA VAL A 308 14.80 1.91 -9.32
C VAL A 308 13.80 3.07 -9.24
N ILE A 309 14.17 4.21 -9.81
CA ILE A 309 13.26 5.35 -9.99
C ILE A 309 13.09 5.71 -11.47
N ALA A 310 11.88 6.11 -11.86
CA ALA A 310 11.61 6.74 -13.15
C ALA A 310 10.82 8.06 -12.96
N LYS A 311 11.04 9.03 -13.85
CA LYS A 311 10.39 10.34 -13.83
C LYS A 311 9.51 10.52 -15.06
N VAL A 312 8.20 10.70 -14.87
CA VAL A 312 7.23 10.90 -15.95
C VAL A 312 7.25 12.36 -16.41
N ALA A 313 7.52 12.59 -17.70
CA ALA A 313 7.52 13.92 -18.28
C ALA A 313 6.10 14.49 -18.30
N LYS A 314 5.93 15.74 -17.84
CA LYS A 314 4.59 16.32 -17.58
C LYS A 314 3.70 15.55 -16.58
N GLY A 315 4.25 14.54 -15.90
CA GLY A 315 3.54 13.76 -14.89
C GLY A 315 3.10 14.68 -13.74
N SER A 316 1.85 14.51 -13.34
CA SER A 316 1.25 15.26 -12.23
C SER A 316 1.26 14.43 -10.95
N HIS A 317 0.81 15.00 -9.84
CA HIS A 317 0.57 14.20 -8.64
C HIS A 317 -0.56 13.20 -8.89
N CYS A 318 -1.63 13.60 -9.58
CA CYS A 318 -2.84 12.77 -9.67
C CYS A 318 -3.01 11.99 -10.97
N GLY A 319 -2.08 12.05 -11.92
CA GLY A 319 -2.24 11.43 -13.23
C GLY A 319 -2.38 9.90 -13.19
N TYR A 320 -1.88 9.25 -12.14
CA TYR A 320 -2.02 7.81 -11.92
C TYR A 320 -3.47 7.38 -11.62
N LEU A 321 -4.32 8.27 -11.10
CA LEU A 321 -5.63 7.90 -10.57
C LEU A 321 -6.58 7.40 -11.67
N THR A 322 -7.20 6.26 -11.41
CA THR A 322 -8.26 5.65 -12.24
C THR A 322 -9.61 6.37 -12.17
N ARG A 323 -9.70 7.42 -11.33
CA ARG A 323 -10.86 8.32 -11.25
C ARG A 323 -10.46 9.68 -10.72
N LYS A 324 -11.09 10.76 -11.19
CA LYS A 324 -10.90 12.09 -10.62
C LYS A 324 -11.15 12.11 -9.10
N ASN A 325 -10.20 12.66 -8.35
CA ASN A 325 -10.31 12.98 -6.92
C ASN A 325 -10.09 14.49 -6.72
N ASP A 326 -11.08 15.20 -6.20
CA ASP A 326 -11.00 16.66 -6.07
C ASP A 326 -9.93 17.13 -5.08
N LEU A 327 -9.69 16.38 -3.99
CA LEU A 327 -8.64 16.70 -3.01
C LEU A 327 -7.25 16.54 -3.61
N CYS A 328 -7.01 15.41 -4.30
CA CYS A 328 -5.76 15.19 -5.01
C CYS A 328 -5.55 16.31 -6.05
N SER A 329 -6.59 16.61 -6.84
CA SER A 329 -6.52 17.62 -7.91
C SER A 329 -6.15 19.03 -7.41
N LEU A 330 -6.23 19.31 -6.11
CA LEU A 330 -5.73 20.56 -5.54
C LEU A 330 -4.20 20.65 -5.64
N ALA A 331 -3.48 19.56 -5.45
CA ALA A 331 -2.02 19.50 -5.52
C ALA A 331 -1.49 19.84 -6.92
N ASP A 332 -2.28 19.55 -7.96
CA ASP A 332 -1.92 19.78 -9.37
C ASP A 332 -2.30 21.17 -9.89
N LYS A 333 -2.95 22.01 -9.07
CA LYS A 333 -3.36 23.35 -9.53
C LYS A 333 -2.14 24.21 -9.82
N PRO A 334 -2.14 25.02 -10.91
CA PRO A 334 -1.04 25.95 -11.19
C PRO A 334 -0.77 27.00 -10.09
N SER A 335 -1.77 27.26 -9.22
CA SER A 335 -1.59 28.13 -8.05
C SER A 335 -0.74 27.49 -6.96
N GLU A 336 -0.85 26.16 -6.80
CA GLU A 336 -0.15 25.38 -5.78
C GLU A 336 1.18 24.85 -6.33
N CYS A 337 1.21 24.37 -7.58
CA CYS A 337 2.41 23.81 -8.20
C CYS A 337 2.94 24.65 -9.37
N LYS A 338 4.21 25.04 -9.27
CA LYS A 338 4.89 25.92 -10.24
C LYS A 338 6.06 25.27 -10.97
N ARG A 339 6.29 23.96 -10.82
CA ARG A 339 7.41 23.25 -11.47
C ARG A 339 7.36 23.31 -13.00
N CYS A 340 6.16 23.25 -13.58
CA CYS A 340 5.96 23.20 -15.03
C CYS A 340 5.03 24.32 -15.53
N PRO A 341 5.48 25.59 -15.51
CA PRO A 341 4.62 26.71 -15.88
C PRO A 341 4.21 26.63 -17.35
N GLY A 342 2.90 26.73 -17.62
CA GLY A 342 2.35 26.72 -18.98
C GLY A 342 2.29 25.34 -19.65
N VAL A 343 2.63 24.26 -18.93
CA VAL A 343 2.53 22.88 -19.41
C VAL A 343 1.25 22.27 -18.86
N GLU A 344 0.42 21.70 -19.73
CA GLU A 344 -0.70 20.86 -19.30
C GLU A 344 -0.16 19.50 -18.87
N SER A 345 -0.32 19.20 -17.58
CA SER A 345 0.08 17.92 -16.98
C SER A 345 -0.97 16.84 -17.22
N TYR A 346 -0.59 15.58 -17.06
CA TYR A 346 -1.55 14.46 -17.20
C TYR A 346 -2.64 14.54 -16.14
N LYS A 347 -3.85 14.13 -16.53
CA LYS A 347 -5.03 14.10 -15.67
C LYS A 347 -5.34 12.66 -15.25
N PRO A 348 -6.04 12.48 -14.11
CA PRO A 348 -6.69 11.20 -13.79
C PRO A 348 -7.50 10.66 -14.97
N GLU A 349 -7.67 9.34 -15.05
CA GLU A 349 -8.41 8.65 -16.12
C GLU A 349 -7.79 8.86 -17.51
N GLY A 350 -6.49 9.13 -17.58
CA GLY A 350 -5.76 9.47 -18.79
C GLY A 350 -4.59 8.52 -19.10
N ASP A 351 -3.68 9.00 -19.95
CA ASP A 351 -2.55 8.21 -20.46
C ASP A 351 -1.63 7.69 -19.32
N GLU A 352 -1.40 8.48 -18.28
CA GLU A 352 -0.60 8.07 -17.12
C GLU A 352 -1.26 6.95 -16.30
N THR A 353 -2.59 6.89 -16.26
CA THR A 353 -3.34 5.77 -15.66
C THR A 353 -3.15 4.48 -16.48
N ALA A 354 -3.17 4.58 -17.81
CA ALA A 354 -2.94 3.44 -18.70
C ALA A 354 -1.51 2.90 -18.56
N LEU A 355 -0.50 3.80 -18.56
CA LEU A 355 0.89 3.44 -18.28
C LEU A 355 1.01 2.73 -16.92
N THR A 356 0.36 3.25 -15.87
CA THR A 356 0.42 2.67 -14.52
C THR A 356 -0.18 1.27 -14.47
N THR A 357 -1.26 1.03 -15.22
CA THR A 357 -1.89 -0.30 -15.32
C THR A 357 -0.94 -1.31 -15.97
N GLU A 358 -0.30 -0.94 -17.08
CA GLU A 358 0.67 -1.81 -17.77
C GLU A 358 1.95 -2.01 -16.92
N LEU A 359 2.41 -0.96 -16.25
CA LEU A 359 3.52 -1.02 -15.31
C LEU A 359 3.24 -2.01 -14.18
N LEU A 360 2.07 -1.91 -13.55
CA LEU A 360 1.69 -2.83 -12.46
C LEU A 360 1.58 -4.26 -12.97
N LYS A 361 0.98 -4.46 -14.15
CA LYS A 361 0.86 -5.78 -14.78
C LYS A 361 2.21 -6.45 -14.98
N ARG A 362 3.18 -5.74 -15.56
CA ARG A 362 4.54 -6.26 -15.79
C ARG A 362 5.34 -6.42 -14.50
N PHE A 363 5.12 -5.56 -13.52
CA PHE A 363 5.76 -5.69 -12.20
C PHE A 363 5.25 -6.92 -11.45
N ILE A 364 3.93 -7.18 -11.49
CA ILE A 364 3.34 -8.42 -10.98
C ILE A 364 3.93 -9.63 -11.69
N ASP A 365 4.02 -9.60 -13.03
CA ASP A 365 4.59 -10.69 -13.82
C ASP A 365 6.02 -11.03 -13.34
N TYR A 366 6.89 -10.03 -13.23
CA TYR A 366 8.25 -10.22 -12.68
C TYR A 366 8.25 -10.83 -11.27
N CYS A 367 7.48 -10.26 -10.35
CA CYS A 367 7.38 -10.76 -8.97
C CYS A 367 6.71 -12.15 -8.86
N SER A 368 5.99 -12.57 -9.90
CA SER A 368 5.31 -13.87 -9.93
C SER A 368 6.22 -15.02 -10.39
N MET A 369 7.24 -14.73 -11.21
CA MET A 369 8.15 -15.73 -11.79
C MET A 369 9.09 -16.37 -10.77
N SER A 370 9.29 -15.75 -9.60
CA SER A 370 10.24 -16.23 -8.59
C SER A 370 9.53 -17.19 -7.61
N GLU A 371 9.51 -18.50 -7.88
CA GLU A 371 9.09 -19.49 -6.87
C GLU A 371 9.96 -19.42 -5.62
N ASP A 372 11.24 -19.07 -5.78
CA ASP A 372 12.15 -18.57 -4.76
C ASP A 372 12.70 -17.20 -5.22
N VAL A 373 12.82 -16.21 -4.34
CA VAL A 373 13.50 -14.92 -4.62
C VAL A 373 15.01 -15.20 -4.77
N THR A 374 15.42 -15.84 -5.87
CA THR A 374 16.81 -16.21 -6.18
C THR A 374 17.40 -15.39 -7.33
N GLY A 375 16.67 -14.40 -7.83
CA GLY A 375 17.28 -13.36 -8.66
C GLY A 375 18.29 -12.57 -7.82
N ASP A 376 19.36 -12.10 -8.44
CA ASP A 376 20.21 -11.09 -7.84
C ASP A 376 19.81 -9.70 -8.37
N ARG A 377 20.42 -8.64 -7.80
CA ARG A 377 20.19 -7.27 -8.24
C ARG A 377 20.41 -7.10 -9.75
N ASN A 378 21.39 -7.78 -10.32
CA ASN A 378 21.70 -7.66 -11.74
C ASN A 378 20.58 -8.24 -12.61
N THR A 379 20.02 -9.38 -12.21
CA THR A 379 18.86 -10.00 -12.85
C THR A 379 17.65 -9.06 -12.84
N TRP A 380 17.41 -8.37 -11.73
CA TRP A 380 16.36 -7.35 -11.63
C TRP A 380 16.60 -6.18 -12.59
N ILE A 381 17.78 -5.55 -12.54
CA ILE A 381 18.11 -4.38 -13.37
C ILE A 381 18.16 -4.71 -14.87
N GLN A 382 18.46 -5.96 -15.23
CA GLN A 382 18.48 -6.44 -16.62
C GLN A 382 17.17 -7.11 -17.04
N SER A 383 16.15 -7.13 -16.19
CA SER A 383 14.87 -7.77 -16.49
C SER A 383 14.17 -7.14 -17.69
N GLU A 384 13.26 -7.90 -18.31
CA GLU A 384 12.41 -7.38 -19.39
C GLU A 384 11.56 -6.20 -18.92
N PHE A 385 11.13 -6.21 -17.66
CA PHE A 385 10.39 -5.11 -17.05
C PHE A 385 11.22 -3.82 -17.02
N ILE A 386 12.44 -3.87 -16.48
CA ILE A 386 13.32 -2.71 -16.39
C ILE A 386 13.75 -2.23 -17.79
N THR A 387 14.01 -3.17 -18.70
CA THR A 387 14.33 -2.85 -20.11
C THR A 387 13.14 -2.18 -20.82
N TRP A 388 11.91 -2.59 -20.51
CA TRP A 388 10.70 -1.95 -21.03
C TRP A 388 10.55 -0.52 -20.47
N LEU A 389 10.75 -0.34 -19.16
CA LEU A 389 10.61 0.95 -18.50
C LEU A 389 11.72 1.95 -18.90
N ASN A 390 12.94 1.48 -19.18
CA ASN A 390 14.08 2.31 -19.54
C ASN A 390 14.05 2.75 -21.03
N LYS A 391 12.97 3.43 -21.43
CA LYS A 391 12.74 3.97 -22.78
C LYS A 391 12.13 5.36 -22.69
N GLU A 392 12.28 6.17 -23.74
CA GLU A 392 11.64 7.49 -23.79
C GLU A 392 10.14 7.39 -23.60
N SER A 393 9.52 6.37 -24.20
CA SER A 393 8.09 6.11 -24.05
C SER A 393 7.84 4.59 -23.95
N PRO A 394 7.70 4.04 -22.74
CA PRO A 394 7.53 2.60 -22.53
C PRO A 394 6.25 2.05 -23.18
N ASP A 395 5.16 2.81 -23.15
CA ASP A 395 3.85 2.47 -23.71
C ASP A 395 3.60 3.09 -25.11
N GLY A 396 4.54 3.90 -25.60
CA GLY A 396 4.42 4.64 -26.86
C GLY A 396 3.57 5.91 -26.80
N VAL A 397 3.05 6.28 -25.62
CA VAL A 397 2.22 7.47 -25.41
C VAL A 397 2.83 8.39 -24.35
N VAL A 398 3.01 7.88 -23.14
CA VAL A 398 3.57 8.63 -22.02
C VAL A 398 5.09 8.68 -22.17
N LYS A 399 5.66 9.88 -21.96
CA LYS A 399 7.11 10.09 -22.01
C LYS A 399 7.73 10.08 -20.62
N LEU A 400 8.97 9.58 -20.54
CA LEU A 400 9.83 9.68 -19.37
C LEU A 400 10.91 10.76 -19.60
N VAL A 401 11.36 11.37 -18.51
CA VAL A 401 12.47 12.32 -18.52
C VAL A 401 13.77 11.55 -18.34
N PRO A 402 14.78 11.74 -19.23
CA PRO A 402 16.07 11.10 -19.03
C PRO A 402 16.81 11.71 -17.83
N PHE A 403 17.55 10.87 -17.12
CA PHE A 403 18.52 11.25 -16.10
C PHE A 403 19.81 11.78 -16.76
N SER A 404 20.74 12.27 -15.93
CA SER A 404 21.97 12.95 -16.39
C SER A 404 22.89 12.07 -17.25
N ASP A 405 22.72 10.76 -17.21
CA ASP A 405 23.44 9.76 -17.99
C ASP A 405 22.70 9.32 -19.28
N GLY A 406 21.55 9.94 -19.57
CA GLY A 406 20.70 9.65 -20.72
C GLY A 406 19.80 8.42 -20.57
N GLN A 407 19.84 7.70 -19.45
CA GLN A 407 18.89 6.62 -19.15
C GLN A 407 17.56 7.20 -18.68
N TYR A 408 16.46 6.46 -18.81
CA TYR A 408 15.13 6.88 -18.38
C TYR A 408 14.74 6.35 -16.98
N ILE A 409 15.69 5.66 -16.35
CA ILE A 409 15.63 5.21 -14.97
C ILE A 409 16.94 5.56 -14.25
N ASP A 410 16.88 5.64 -12.93
CA ASP A 410 18.05 5.77 -12.06
C ASP A 410 18.03 4.71 -10.96
N TYR A 411 19.22 4.30 -10.50
CA TYR A 411 19.44 3.29 -9.47
C TYR A 411 20.86 3.46 -8.89
N ALA A 412 21.10 2.95 -7.67
CA ALA A 412 22.41 3.05 -7.02
C ALA A 412 23.49 2.37 -7.88
N ARG A 413 24.53 3.12 -8.29
CA ARG A 413 25.71 2.61 -9.02
C ARG A 413 26.93 2.45 -8.15
#